data_AF-A0A2G2MKQ9-F1
#
_entry.id   AF-A0A2G2MKQ9-F1
#
_cell.length_a   1.000
_cell.length_b   1.000
_cell.length_c   1.000
_cell.angle_alpha   90.00
_cell.angle_beta   90.00
_cell.angle_gamma   90.00
#
_symmetry.space_group_name_H-M   'P 1'
#
loop_
_entity.id
_entity.type
_entity.pdbx_description
1 polymer ?
#
loop_
_entity_poly.entity_id
_entity_poly.type
_entity_poly.pdbx_seq_one_letter_code
_entity_poly.pdbx_strand_id
1 'polypeptide(L)'
;MPTNKGVIYTLKTYSRTLVIQMKNSLFMAVDRNTLEVNNITVALGKGDIFDVIPDEQIADDGGYIGCCDRWASFVCKLGYVVVDAVNFDRGKIILYNGKVNEISAIKMFNHFRDHTHIIAKEEDNPFRLQGWSGAYDEKFNRLVFSKKNARDVRNNRFENIGISYSQEANGGQGGWVSFHSANANTLFHNRQGIFSVFNFNLQVNGVFKQNFNDLYGEYFTATSKEKSYIDFVFNRGGSTVMMLNNITWQLVSYLGSDKDSEFEHGLTSIMVYTNNQCSGEIALVATSNLIPSPNMVRYVEGIFQFDGFRDLAIDPNIRSVSDTGVLVTSNIATTKPWYDKGRFINTFFFVRATYDNVSNRNVNIEVLEVNVQKSNR
;
A
#
# COMPACT_ATOMS: atom_id res chain seq x y z
N MET A 1 28.41 3.78 -22.95
CA MET A 1 27.36 4.40 -22.09
C MET A 1 27.82 5.78 -21.65
N PRO A 2 26.91 6.76 -21.48
CA PRO A 2 27.27 8.12 -21.10
C PRO A 2 27.72 8.19 -19.63
N THR A 3 28.81 8.91 -19.36
CA THR A 3 29.40 9.02 -18.01
C THR A 3 28.55 9.86 -17.06
N ASN A 4 27.77 10.80 -17.57
CA ASN A 4 26.88 11.67 -16.79
C ASN A 4 25.65 10.95 -16.21
N LYS A 5 25.35 9.71 -16.63
CA LYS A 5 24.21 8.93 -16.12
C LYS A 5 24.57 8.00 -14.94
N GLY A 6 25.84 8.02 -14.53
CA GLY A 6 26.37 7.22 -13.43
C GLY A 6 26.70 5.78 -13.82
N VAL A 7 26.81 4.91 -12.82
CA VAL A 7 27.19 3.49 -13.01
C VAL A 7 25.99 2.63 -13.42
N ILE A 8 26.24 1.48 -14.03
CA ILE A 8 25.22 0.45 -14.28
C ILE A 8 24.97 -0.29 -12.96
N TYR A 9 23.72 -0.31 -12.50
CA TYR A 9 23.30 -1.05 -11.31
C TYR A 9 22.85 -2.47 -11.66
N THR A 10 21.98 -2.60 -12.66
CA THR A 10 21.43 -3.89 -13.09
C THR A 10 21.35 -4.00 -14.60
N LEU A 11 21.53 -5.24 -15.07
CA LEU A 11 21.25 -5.67 -16.44
C LEU A 11 20.19 -6.76 -16.36
N LYS A 12 19.05 -6.56 -17.03
CA LYS A 12 17.96 -7.54 -17.06
C LYS A 12 17.48 -7.72 -18.49
N THR A 13 16.96 -8.90 -18.79
CA THR A 13 16.28 -9.15 -20.06
C THR A 13 14.78 -9.08 -19.84
N TYR A 14 14.09 -8.35 -20.71
CA TYR A 14 12.64 -8.31 -20.75
C TYR A 14 12.20 -8.45 -22.21
N SER A 15 11.51 -9.55 -22.53
CA SER A 15 11.24 -9.93 -23.92
C SER A 15 12.55 -9.99 -24.75
N ARG A 16 12.62 -9.32 -25.90
CA ARG A 16 13.81 -9.19 -26.75
C ARG A 16 14.66 -7.94 -26.46
N THR A 17 14.48 -7.33 -25.29
CA THR A 17 15.15 -6.09 -24.90
C THR A 17 16.11 -6.34 -23.74
N LEU A 18 17.35 -5.86 -23.88
CA LEU A 18 18.27 -5.72 -22.76
C LEU A 18 17.96 -4.39 -22.07
N VAL A 19 17.51 -4.48 -20.83
CA VAL A 19 17.23 -3.35 -19.96
C VAL A 19 18.48 -3.03 -19.16
N ILE A 20 19.02 -1.84 -19.37
CA ILE A 20 20.26 -1.35 -18.78
C ILE A 20 19.91 -0.25 -17.79
N GLN A 21 19.83 -0.61 -16.51
CA GLN A 21 19.51 0.32 -15.44
C GLN A 21 20.78 0.99 -14.94
N MET A 22 20.87 2.30 -15.18
CA MET A 22 21.94 3.14 -14.65
C MET A 22 21.49 3.86 -13.38
N LYS A 23 22.45 4.49 -12.69
CA LYS A 23 22.18 5.27 -11.48
C LYS A 23 21.09 6.32 -11.72
N ASN A 24 21.17 7.07 -12.82
CA ASN A 24 20.25 8.20 -13.06
C ASN A 24 19.29 7.98 -14.25
N SER A 25 19.46 6.91 -15.03
CA SER A 25 18.70 6.71 -16.27
C SER A 25 18.40 5.24 -16.57
N LEU A 26 17.36 5.02 -17.37
CA LEU A 26 16.99 3.74 -17.95
C LEU A 26 17.29 3.70 -19.45
N PHE A 27 18.14 2.77 -19.86
CA PHE A 27 18.47 2.52 -21.25
C PHE A 27 17.95 1.17 -21.73
N MET A 28 17.63 1.07 -23.01
CA MET A 28 17.21 -0.18 -23.64
C MET A 28 17.97 -0.44 -24.92
N ALA A 29 18.56 -1.63 -25.02
CA ALA A 29 19.10 -2.14 -26.26
C ALA A 29 18.13 -3.18 -26.82
N VAL A 30 17.68 -2.96 -28.05
CA VAL A 30 16.81 -3.89 -28.78
C VAL A 30 17.56 -4.33 -30.02
N ASP A 31 17.52 -5.62 -30.32
CA ASP A 31 17.96 -6.16 -31.59
C ASP A 31 17.03 -5.63 -32.71
N ARG A 32 17.49 -4.58 -33.42
CA ARG A 32 16.75 -3.88 -34.48
C ARG A 32 17.03 -4.43 -35.88
N ASN A 33 17.47 -5.68 -35.99
CA ASN A 33 17.84 -6.28 -37.27
C ASN A 33 16.63 -6.69 -38.12
N THR A 34 15.56 -5.90 -38.20
CA THR A 34 14.39 -6.18 -39.05
C THR A 34 14.02 -4.97 -39.91
N LEU A 35 14.00 -5.16 -41.23
CA LEU A 35 13.49 -4.20 -42.20
C LEU A 35 12.10 -4.62 -42.64
N GLU A 36 11.10 -3.75 -42.49
CA GLU A 36 9.79 -3.97 -43.10
C GLU A 36 9.77 -3.39 -44.51
N VAL A 37 9.58 -4.26 -45.51
CA VAL A 37 9.36 -3.85 -46.91
C VAL A 37 8.08 -4.53 -47.40
N ASN A 38 7.04 -3.75 -47.70
CA ASN A 38 5.80 -4.20 -48.34
C ASN A 38 5.23 -5.53 -47.78
N ASN A 39 4.98 -5.58 -46.46
CA ASN A 39 4.47 -6.75 -45.72
C ASN A 39 5.42 -7.96 -45.56
N ILE A 40 6.71 -7.79 -45.86
CA ILE A 40 7.74 -8.80 -45.56
C ILE A 40 8.72 -8.21 -44.55
N THR A 41 8.83 -8.85 -43.39
CA THR A 41 9.86 -8.55 -42.40
C THR A 41 11.14 -9.30 -42.77
N VAL A 42 12.16 -8.58 -43.24
CA VAL A 42 13.47 -9.15 -43.57
C VAL A 42 14.42 -8.95 -42.40
N ALA A 43 14.96 -10.03 -41.84
CA ALA A 43 15.97 -9.94 -40.80
C ALA A 43 17.34 -9.57 -41.39
N LEU A 44 17.81 -8.34 -41.15
CA LEU A 44 19.10 -7.82 -41.59
C LEU A 44 20.23 -8.27 -40.65
N GLY A 45 20.70 -9.52 -40.81
CA GLY A 45 21.98 -9.99 -40.27
C GLY A 45 22.03 -10.37 -38.78
N LYS A 46 23.18 -10.92 -38.37
CA LYS A 46 23.55 -11.26 -36.98
C LYS A 46 24.39 -10.11 -36.38
N GLY A 47 23.74 -9.02 -35.95
CA GLY A 47 24.40 -8.02 -35.09
C GLY A 47 24.34 -8.43 -33.62
N ASP A 48 25.37 -8.13 -32.83
CA ASP A 48 25.30 -8.31 -31.37
C ASP A 48 24.43 -7.19 -30.76
N ILE A 49 23.72 -7.48 -29.66
CA ILE A 49 22.89 -6.50 -28.96
C ILE A 49 23.71 -5.33 -28.40
N PHE A 50 25.01 -5.53 -28.22
CA PHE A 50 25.96 -4.51 -27.77
C PHE A 50 26.51 -3.64 -28.91
N ASP A 51 26.29 -4.01 -30.17
CA ASP A 51 26.66 -3.19 -31.33
C ASP A 51 25.67 -2.03 -31.53
N VAL A 52 24.47 -2.15 -30.96
CA VAL A 52 23.42 -1.12 -31.00
C VAL A 52 23.62 -0.15 -29.83
N ILE A 53 23.67 1.15 -30.13
CA ILE A 53 23.65 2.19 -29.10
C ILE A 53 22.31 2.09 -28.37
N PRO A 54 22.29 1.85 -27.04
CA PRO A 54 21.04 1.74 -26.30
C PRO A 54 20.28 3.07 -26.28
N ASP A 55 18.96 3.02 -26.39
CA ASP A 55 18.10 4.20 -26.34
C ASP A 55 17.74 4.54 -24.90
N GLU A 56 17.96 5.80 -24.50
CA GLU A 56 17.45 6.33 -23.24
C GLU A 56 15.93 6.46 -23.33
N GLN A 57 15.21 5.87 -22.38
CA GLN A 57 13.75 5.84 -22.45
C GLN A 57 13.11 7.23 -22.29
N ILE A 58 13.74 8.11 -21.51
CA ILE A 58 13.39 9.52 -21.38
C ILE A 58 14.69 10.31 -21.34
N ALA A 59 14.97 11.04 -22.41
CA ALA A 59 16.17 11.86 -22.53
C ALA A 59 16.08 13.10 -21.63
N ASP A 60 17.02 13.21 -20.70
CA ASP A 60 17.23 14.39 -19.84
C ASP A 60 18.71 14.46 -19.51
N ASP A 61 19.35 15.63 -19.52
CA ASP A 61 20.81 15.75 -19.30
C ASP A 61 21.28 15.14 -17.96
N GLY A 62 20.47 15.26 -16.91
CA GLY A 62 20.72 14.65 -15.59
C GLY A 62 20.28 13.20 -15.48
N GLY A 63 19.46 12.72 -16.43
CA GLY A 63 18.88 11.40 -16.47
C GLY A 63 17.49 11.33 -15.84
N TYR A 64 16.68 10.41 -16.35
CA TYR A 64 15.33 10.14 -15.87
C TYR A 64 15.11 8.62 -15.73
N ILE A 65 14.47 8.19 -14.63
CA ILE A 65 14.32 6.76 -14.23
C ILE A 65 15.65 6.18 -13.74
N GLY A 66 16.12 6.71 -12.62
CA GLY A 66 17.27 6.19 -11.90
C GLY A 66 16.97 4.94 -11.07
N CYS A 67 18.02 4.38 -10.49
CA CYS A 67 17.93 3.32 -9.50
C CYS A 67 19.14 3.42 -8.58
N CYS A 68 18.90 3.38 -7.28
CA CYS A 68 19.97 3.50 -6.29
C CYS A 68 20.46 2.17 -5.79
N ASP A 69 19.77 1.05 -6.09
CA ASP A 69 20.10 -0.26 -5.56
C ASP A 69 19.78 -1.41 -6.54
N ARG A 70 20.35 -2.61 -6.33
CA ARG A 70 20.17 -3.76 -7.24
C ARG A 70 18.84 -4.52 -7.06
N TRP A 71 18.18 -4.33 -5.93
CA TRP A 71 16.99 -5.07 -5.50
C TRP A 71 15.68 -4.31 -5.79
N ALA A 72 15.79 -3.00 -6.02
CA ALA A 72 14.77 -2.04 -6.39
C ALA A 72 14.26 -2.21 -7.82
N SER A 73 14.81 -3.16 -8.58
CA SER A 73 14.32 -3.49 -9.91
C SER A 73 14.10 -4.98 -10.10
N PHE A 74 13.06 -5.34 -10.85
CA PHE A 74 12.75 -6.73 -11.17
C PHE A 74 11.91 -6.83 -12.43
N VAL A 75 11.94 -8.01 -13.05
CA VAL A 75 11.10 -8.35 -14.21
C VAL A 75 9.99 -9.25 -13.74
N CYS A 76 8.78 -9.00 -14.22
CA CYS A 76 7.61 -9.82 -13.95
C CYS A 76 6.69 -9.85 -15.19
N LYS A 77 5.55 -10.56 -15.07
CA LYS A 77 4.54 -10.63 -16.13
C LYS A 77 4.07 -9.25 -16.62
N LEU A 78 3.98 -8.27 -15.71
CA LEU A 78 3.50 -6.93 -16.05
C LEU A 78 4.53 -6.11 -16.83
N GLY A 79 5.82 -6.41 -16.67
CA GLY A 79 6.89 -5.60 -17.23
C GLY A 79 8.17 -5.60 -16.39
N TYR A 80 9.06 -4.68 -16.75
CA TYR A 80 10.20 -4.28 -15.94
C TYR A 80 9.76 -3.21 -14.95
N VAL A 81 9.99 -3.45 -13.67
CA VAL A 81 9.67 -2.52 -12.57
C VAL A 81 10.96 -2.00 -11.99
N VAL A 82 10.99 -0.70 -11.69
CA VAL A 82 12.10 -0.05 -10.98
C VAL A 82 11.61 1.01 -10.00
N VAL A 83 12.25 1.06 -8.83
CA VAL A 83 12.08 2.13 -7.85
C VAL A 83 13.25 3.11 -7.98
N ASP A 84 12.92 4.34 -8.38
CA ASP A 84 13.87 5.44 -8.40
C ASP A 84 13.82 6.17 -7.05
N ALA A 85 14.80 5.85 -6.22
CA ALA A 85 14.99 6.43 -4.88
C ALA A 85 16.34 7.18 -4.76
N VAL A 86 16.94 7.56 -5.89
CA VAL A 86 18.32 8.10 -5.95
C VAL A 86 18.43 9.50 -5.39
N ASN A 87 17.40 10.33 -5.58
CA ASN A 87 17.40 11.73 -5.19
C ASN A 87 16.26 12.04 -4.22
N PHE A 88 16.58 12.82 -3.19
CA PHE A 88 15.59 13.54 -2.39
C PHE A 88 14.74 14.37 -3.37
N ASP A 89 13.42 14.28 -3.25
CA ASP A 89 12.42 14.98 -4.08
C ASP A 89 12.09 14.39 -5.47
N ARG A 90 12.66 13.24 -5.85
CA ARG A 90 12.33 12.58 -7.14
C ARG A 90 11.77 11.17 -7.01
N GLY A 91 11.36 10.80 -5.80
CA GLY A 91 10.88 9.47 -5.47
C GLY A 91 9.76 8.97 -6.38
N LYS A 92 10.02 7.88 -7.12
CA LYS A 92 9.04 7.31 -8.03
C LYS A 92 9.20 5.81 -8.23
N ILE A 93 8.13 5.18 -8.70
CA ILE A 93 8.11 3.77 -9.09
C ILE A 93 7.59 3.72 -10.52
N ILE A 94 8.38 3.09 -11.38
CA ILE A 94 8.13 2.98 -12.82
C ILE A 94 7.82 1.52 -13.17
N LEU A 95 6.79 1.35 -14.00
CA LEU A 95 6.51 0.12 -14.72
C LEU A 95 6.73 0.36 -16.21
N TYR A 96 7.68 -0.38 -16.79
CA TYR A 96 7.92 -0.42 -18.22
C TYR A 96 7.37 -1.72 -18.83
N ASN A 97 6.46 -1.56 -19.78
CA ASN A 97 5.82 -2.67 -20.51
C ASN A 97 5.73 -2.40 -22.02
N GLY A 98 6.79 -1.79 -22.58
CA GLY A 98 6.80 -1.19 -23.93
C GLY A 98 6.55 0.32 -23.90
N LYS A 99 5.99 0.83 -22.80
CA LYS A 99 5.89 2.27 -22.49
C LYS A 99 6.30 2.50 -21.04
N VAL A 100 6.91 3.65 -20.76
CA VAL A 100 7.20 4.11 -19.40
C VAL A 100 5.90 4.58 -18.74
N ASN A 101 5.54 3.96 -17.61
CA ASN A 101 4.42 4.38 -16.78
C ASN A 101 4.90 4.66 -15.35
N GLU A 102 4.71 5.89 -14.87
CA GLU A 102 4.97 6.26 -13.47
C GLU A 102 3.79 5.86 -12.59
N ILE A 103 3.82 4.62 -12.08
CA ILE A 103 2.73 4.09 -11.27
C ILE A 103 2.62 4.78 -9.90
N SER A 104 3.73 5.32 -9.38
CA SER A 104 3.74 6.14 -8.15
C SER A 104 2.91 7.42 -8.25
N ALA A 105 2.76 7.98 -9.46
CA ALA A 105 2.01 9.22 -9.65
C ALA A 105 0.48 9.01 -9.55
N ILE A 106 0.01 7.76 -9.63
CA ILE A 106 -1.42 7.43 -9.58
C ILE A 106 -1.94 7.68 -8.16
N LYS A 107 -2.52 8.87 -7.95
CA LYS A 107 -3.10 9.35 -6.68
C LYS A 107 -2.13 9.40 -5.48
N MET A 108 -0.84 9.06 -5.65
CA MET A 108 0.15 8.94 -4.58
C MET A 108 1.49 9.65 -4.87
N PHE A 109 1.52 10.58 -5.83
CA PHE A 109 2.75 11.29 -6.23
C PHE A 109 3.52 11.87 -5.03
N ASN A 110 2.87 12.69 -4.19
CA ASN A 110 3.53 13.30 -3.03
C ASN A 110 4.00 12.25 -2.02
N HIS A 111 3.23 11.18 -1.81
CA HIS A 111 3.63 10.12 -0.89
C HIS A 111 4.95 9.48 -1.32
N PHE A 112 5.06 9.04 -2.59
CA PHE A 112 6.31 8.42 -3.06
C PHE A 112 7.47 9.42 -3.16
N ARG A 113 7.21 10.66 -3.59
CA ARG A 113 8.23 11.73 -3.59
C ARG A 113 8.87 11.88 -2.21
N ASP A 114 8.03 11.87 -1.16
CA ASP A 114 8.47 12.17 0.20
C ASP A 114 9.00 10.92 0.93
N HIS A 115 8.56 9.71 0.56
CA HIS A 115 8.81 8.49 1.34
C HIS A 115 9.66 7.42 0.64
N THR A 116 10.14 7.60 -0.61
CA THR A 116 11.01 6.59 -1.23
C THR A 116 12.48 6.68 -0.88
N HIS A 117 12.95 7.85 -0.45
CA HIS A 117 14.37 8.11 -0.21
C HIS A 117 14.99 7.12 0.80
N ILE A 118 16.21 6.66 0.53
CA ILE A 118 17.01 5.85 1.46
C ILE A 118 17.95 6.76 2.27
N ILE A 119 18.13 6.47 3.56
CA ILE A 119 18.78 7.39 4.51
C ILE A 119 20.31 7.28 4.44
N ALA A 120 20.85 6.06 4.46
CA ALA A 120 22.29 5.78 4.44
C ALA A 120 22.85 5.70 3.00
N LYS A 121 23.32 6.83 2.45
CA LYS A 121 23.75 6.95 1.04
C LYS A 121 24.82 5.93 0.57
N GLU A 122 25.58 5.36 1.49
CA GLU A 122 26.69 4.43 1.18
C GLU A 122 26.30 2.96 1.24
N GLU A 123 25.09 2.67 1.71
CA GLU A 123 24.60 1.31 1.74
C GLU A 123 23.12 1.18 1.42
N ASP A 124 22.87 0.44 0.35
CA ASP A 124 21.61 0.26 -0.35
C ASP A 124 21.20 -1.23 -0.40
N ASN A 125 21.79 -2.06 0.46
CA ASN A 125 21.50 -3.48 0.54
C ASN A 125 20.42 -3.79 1.59
N PRO A 126 19.19 -4.20 1.18
CA PRO A 126 18.10 -4.48 2.11
C PRO A 126 18.38 -5.69 3.01
N PHE A 127 19.25 -6.62 2.59
CA PHE A 127 19.69 -7.71 3.46
C PHE A 127 20.56 -7.19 4.61
N ARG A 128 21.32 -6.12 4.41
CA ARG A 128 22.19 -5.55 5.45
C ARG A 128 21.47 -4.43 6.20
N LEU A 129 21.26 -3.29 5.56
CA LEU A 129 20.85 -2.06 6.24
C LEU A 129 19.51 -1.50 5.73
N GLN A 130 19.40 -1.23 4.43
CA GLN A 130 18.27 -0.54 3.84
C GLN A 130 18.21 -0.76 2.34
N GLY A 131 17.08 -0.46 1.72
CA GLY A 131 16.89 -0.60 0.28
C GLY A 131 15.44 -0.93 -0.06
N TRP A 132 15.15 -0.92 -1.35
CA TRP A 132 13.86 -1.34 -1.88
C TRP A 132 13.94 -2.75 -2.43
N SER A 133 12.81 -3.44 -2.37
CA SER A 133 12.61 -4.70 -3.08
C SER A 133 11.16 -4.82 -3.50
N GLY A 134 10.91 -5.64 -4.52
CA GLY A 134 9.55 -5.93 -4.93
C GLY A 134 9.43 -7.27 -5.59
N ALA A 135 8.18 -7.71 -5.68
CA ALA A 135 7.81 -9.01 -6.20
C ALA A 135 6.43 -8.94 -6.86
N TYR A 136 6.17 -9.85 -7.79
CA TYR A 136 4.86 -9.99 -8.41
C TYR A 136 4.10 -11.15 -7.79
N ASP A 137 2.87 -10.86 -7.36
CA ASP A 137 1.92 -11.81 -6.79
C ASP A 137 1.04 -12.35 -7.90
N GLU A 138 1.34 -13.56 -8.38
CA GLU A 138 0.52 -14.18 -9.43
C GLU A 138 -0.91 -14.48 -8.94
N LYS A 139 -1.08 -14.76 -7.64
CA LYS A 139 -2.37 -15.14 -7.07
C LYS A 139 -3.36 -13.97 -7.10
N PHE A 140 -2.89 -12.77 -6.76
CA PHE A 140 -3.71 -11.56 -6.68
C PHE A 140 -3.43 -10.54 -7.79
N ASN A 141 -2.68 -10.92 -8.81
CA ASN A 141 -2.28 -10.08 -9.95
C ASN A 141 -1.82 -8.67 -9.52
N ARG A 142 -0.88 -8.61 -8.58
CA ARG A 142 -0.40 -7.35 -7.98
C ARG A 142 1.11 -7.30 -7.85
N LEU A 143 1.66 -6.10 -7.84
CA LEU A 143 3.03 -5.84 -7.41
C LEU A 143 3.03 -5.58 -5.91
N VAL A 144 3.96 -6.18 -5.19
CA VAL A 144 4.20 -5.95 -3.77
C VAL A 144 5.59 -5.35 -3.61
N PHE A 145 5.68 -4.26 -2.88
CA PHE A 145 6.93 -3.56 -2.59
C PHE A 145 7.20 -3.58 -1.10
N SER A 146 8.49 -3.65 -0.75
CA SER A 146 8.95 -3.44 0.61
C SER A 146 10.19 -2.56 0.62
N LYS A 147 10.18 -1.58 1.50
CA LYS A 147 11.30 -0.71 1.84
C LYS A 147 11.77 -1.04 3.23
N LYS A 148 13.06 -1.37 3.35
CA LYS A 148 13.77 -1.36 4.62
C LYS A 148 14.54 -0.05 4.72
N ASN A 149 14.43 0.64 5.84
CA ASN A 149 15.21 1.83 6.12
C ASN A 149 16.21 1.60 7.26
N ALA A 150 17.35 2.28 7.17
CA ALA A 150 18.27 2.38 8.29
C ALA A 150 17.54 3.07 9.46
N ARG A 151 17.89 2.72 10.70
CA ARG A 151 17.35 3.45 11.86
C ARG A 151 17.74 4.91 11.74
N ASP A 152 16.76 5.81 11.69
CA ASP A 152 17.05 7.22 11.89
C ASP A 152 17.38 7.43 13.37
N VAL A 153 18.67 7.59 13.68
CA VAL A 153 19.16 7.74 15.06
C VAL A 153 18.62 9.03 15.69
N ARG A 154 18.30 10.07 14.89
CA ARG A 154 17.83 11.36 15.40
C ARG A 154 16.38 11.34 15.85
N ASN A 155 15.54 10.58 15.14
CA ASN A 155 14.11 10.51 15.42
C ASN A 155 13.67 9.15 16.03
N ASN A 156 14.60 8.21 16.18
CA ASN A 156 14.36 6.83 16.61
C ASN A 156 13.26 6.13 15.78
N ARG A 157 13.23 6.36 14.46
CA ARG A 157 12.22 5.80 13.55
C ARG A 157 12.83 4.80 12.58
N PHE A 158 12.08 3.72 12.32
CA PHE A 158 12.25 2.85 11.17
C PHE A 158 11.08 3.13 10.23
N GLU A 159 11.33 3.89 9.16
CA GLU A 159 10.31 4.15 8.14
C GLU A 159 10.33 3.03 7.10
N ASN A 160 9.94 1.84 7.53
CA ASN A 160 9.72 0.73 6.62
C ASN A 160 8.34 0.89 5.96
N ILE A 161 8.26 0.55 4.68
CA ILE A 161 7.04 0.70 3.90
C ILE A 161 6.79 -0.59 3.14
N GLY A 162 5.65 -1.21 3.40
CA GLY A 162 5.12 -2.29 2.61
C GLY A 162 3.89 -1.78 1.89
N ILE A 163 3.84 -1.90 0.56
CA ILE A 163 2.70 -1.41 -0.21
C ILE A 163 2.47 -2.26 -1.46
N SER A 164 1.21 -2.45 -1.83
CA SER A 164 0.81 -3.16 -3.03
C SER A 164 0.19 -2.26 -4.09
N TYR A 165 0.46 -2.58 -5.36
CA TYR A 165 -0.14 -1.99 -6.53
C TYR A 165 -0.87 -3.06 -7.36
N SER A 166 -2.11 -2.81 -7.75
CA SER A 166 -2.86 -3.66 -8.68
C SER A 166 -3.10 -2.91 -9.98
N GLN A 167 -2.91 -3.58 -11.12
CA GLN A 167 -3.26 -3.02 -12.43
C GLN A 167 -4.78 -3.01 -12.66
N GLU A 168 -5.52 -3.88 -11.97
CA GLU A 168 -6.98 -4.01 -12.12
C GLU A 168 -7.75 -2.93 -11.35
N ALA A 169 -7.10 -2.28 -10.37
CA ALA A 169 -7.70 -1.20 -9.60
C ALA A 169 -8.15 -0.02 -10.49
N ASN A 170 -9.14 0.75 -10.01
CA ASN A 170 -9.76 1.87 -10.73
C ASN A 170 -10.27 1.47 -12.13
N GLY A 171 -10.88 0.28 -12.27
CA GLY A 171 -11.42 -0.20 -13.55
C GLY A 171 -10.34 -0.51 -14.59
N GLY A 172 -9.19 -1.04 -14.17
CA GLY A 172 -8.06 -1.38 -15.06
C GLY A 172 -7.09 -0.22 -15.33
N GLN A 173 -7.26 0.93 -14.67
CA GLN A 173 -6.35 2.07 -14.78
C GLN A 173 -5.15 1.98 -13.83
N GLY A 174 -5.11 0.94 -12.99
CA GLY A 174 -4.09 0.75 -11.98
C GLY A 174 -4.33 1.56 -10.71
N GLY A 175 -3.76 1.10 -9.60
CA GLY A 175 -3.86 1.80 -8.33
C GLY A 175 -3.12 1.10 -7.20
N TRP A 176 -2.67 1.91 -6.24
CA TRP A 176 -2.15 1.43 -4.97
C TRP A 176 -3.31 0.99 -4.09
N VAL A 177 -3.24 -0.25 -3.57
CA VAL A 177 -4.41 -0.93 -2.99
C VAL A 177 -4.29 -1.20 -1.50
N SER A 178 -3.07 -1.29 -0.95
CA SER A 178 -2.91 -1.64 0.47
C SER A 178 -1.52 -1.28 0.98
N PHE A 179 -1.47 -0.72 2.20
CA PHE A 179 -0.27 -0.67 3.04
C PHE A 179 -0.19 -1.91 3.92
N HIS A 180 1.03 -2.40 4.15
CA HIS A 180 1.27 -3.66 4.85
C HIS A 180 1.96 -3.38 6.18
N SER A 181 1.51 -4.07 7.24
CA SER A 181 2.16 -4.04 8.56
C SER A 181 3.42 -4.91 8.59
N ALA A 182 3.42 -5.98 7.80
CA ALA A 182 4.51 -6.94 7.69
C ALA A 182 5.56 -6.51 6.66
N ASN A 183 6.45 -5.62 7.10
CA ASN A 183 7.51 -5.08 6.24
C ASN A 183 8.69 -6.06 6.13
N ALA A 184 8.73 -6.83 5.05
CA ALA A 184 9.87 -7.70 4.74
C ALA A 184 11.15 -6.90 4.51
N ASN A 185 12.30 -7.46 4.86
CA ASN A 185 13.56 -6.81 4.48
C ASN A 185 13.75 -6.87 2.96
N THR A 186 13.52 -8.06 2.38
CA THR A 186 13.58 -8.26 0.93
C THR A 186 12.40 -9.09 0.45
N LEU A 187 11.87 -8.77 -0.73
CA LEU A 187 10.90 -9.57 -1.47
C LEU A 187 11.52 -10.17 -2.74
N PHE A 188 11.09 -11.38 -3.09
CA PHE A 188 11.34 -11.96 -4.41
C PHE A 188 10.18 -12.89 -4.81
N HIS A 189 10.07 -13.20 -6.10
CA HIS A 189 9.08 -14.14 -6.60
C HIS A 189 9.70 -15.14 -7.57
N ASN A 190 9.06 -16.29 -7.67
CA ASN A 190 9.30 -17.28 -8.72
C ASN A 190 7.98 -18.00 -9.02
N ARG A 191 8.02 -19.08 -9.82
CA ARG A 191 6.83 -19.88 -10.17
C ARG A 191 6.10 -20.53 -8.98
N GLN A 192 6.72 -20.59 -7.81
CA GLN A 192 6.11 -21.12 -6.59
C GLN A 192 5.37 -20.05 -5.78
N GLY A 193 5.55 -18.76 -6.10
CA GLY A 193 4.91 -17.62 -5.44
C GLY A 193 5.89 -16.54 -5.00
N ILE A 194 5.44 -15.68 -4.08
CA ILE A 194 6.27 -14.64 -3.46
C ILE A 194 6.88 -15.16 -2.16
N PHE A 195 8.10 -14.69 -1.88
CA PHE A 195 8.83 -14.96 -0.66
C PHE A 195 9.29 -13.66 -0.02
N SER A 196 9.17 -13.61 1.30
CA SER A 196 9.73 -12.57 2.15
C SER A 196 10.99 -13.09 2.84
N VAL A 197 12.04 -12.28 2.84
CA VAL A 197 13.25 -12.52 3.63
C VAL A 197 13.24 -11.59 4.83
N PHE A 198 13.48 -12.16 6.01
CA PHE A 198 13.64 -11.41 7.26
C PHE A 198 15.04 -11.54 7.83
N ASN A 199 15.64 -10.40 8.15
CA ASN A 199 16.95 -10.26 8.71
C ASN A 199 16.89 -9.46 10.00
N PHE A 200 17.29 -10.07 11.11
CA PHE A 200 17.58 -9.42 12.39
C PHE A 200 19.08 -9.47 12.64
N ASN A 201 19.67 -8.37 13.13
CA ASN A 201 21.09 -8.28 13.45
C ASN A 201 22.02 -8.78 12.32
N LEU A 202 21.69 -8.44 11.07
CA LEU A 202 22.48 -8.81 9.87
C LEU A 202 22.53 -10.32 9.57
N GLN A 203 21.70 -11.15 10.21
CA GLN A 203 21.55 -12.56 9.88
C GLN A 203 20.17 -12.84 9.27
N VAL A 204 20.13 -13.66 8.22
CA VAL A 204 18.86 -14.16 7.67
C VAL A 204 18.23 -15.08 8.70
N ASN A 205 17.09 -14.66 9.27
CA ASN A 205 16.34 -15.45 10.24
C ASN A 205 15.34 -16.37 9.57
N GLY A 206 14.91 -16.05 8.35
CA GLY A 206 14.04 -16.94 7.60
C GLY A 206 13.67 -16.43 6.22
N VAL A 207 13.24 -17.38 5.40
CA VAL A 207 12.59 -17.16 4.11
C VAL A 207 11.18 -17.71 4.22
N PHE A 208 10.19 -16.84 4.06
CA PHE A 208 8.79 -17.17 4.28
C PHE A 208 7.99 -17.02 2.98
N LYS A 209 7.26 -18.06 2.61
CA LYS A 209 6.34 -17.97 1.48
C LYS A 209 5.14 -17.10 1.86
N GLN A 210 4.84 -16.07 1.07
CA GLN A 210 3.62 -15.29 1.25
C GLN A 210 2.40 -16.05 0.74
N ASN A 211 1.22 -15.70 1.26
CA ASN A 211 -0.04 -16.36 0.94
C ASN A 211 0.01 -17.88 1.22
N PHE A 212 0.84 -18.32 2.17
CA PHE A 212 0.89 -19.72 2.59
C PHE A 212 -0.38 -20.06 3.36
N ASN A 213 -0.99 -21.21 3.04
CA ASN A 213 -2.27 -21.68 3.61
C ASN A 213 -3.47 -20.73 3.47
N ASP A 214 -3.36 -19.66 2.67
CA ASP A 214 -4.43 -18.69 2.44
C ASP A 214 -4.98 -18.07 3.73
N LEU A 215 -4.08 -17.84 4.70
CA LEU A 215 -4.41 -17.23 5.99
C LEU A 215 -4.22 -15.72 5.92
N TYR A 216 -5.32 -14.97 6.11
CA TYR A 216 -5.31 -13.51 6.14
C TYR A 216 -4.77 -13.00 7.48
N GLY A 217 -3.99 -11.92 7.45
CA GLY A 217 -3.40 -11.29 8.63
C GLY A 217 -2.31 -12.11 9.32
N GLU A 218 -2.01 -13.32 8.84
CA GLU A 218 -0.93 -14.15 9.40
C GLU A 218 0.39 -13.88 8.68
N TYR A 219 1.41 -13.56 9.45
CA TYR A 219 2.74 -13.25 8.92
C TYR A 219 3.80 -14.10 9.62
N PHE A 220 4.70 -14.70 8.83
CA PHE A 220 5.93 -15.34 9.32
C PHE A 220 5.72 -16.38 10.44
N THR A 221 4.69 -17.22 10.31
CA THR A 221 4.28 -18.26 11.30
C THR A 221 3.79 -17.71 12.64
N ALA A 222 3.42 -16.44 12.71
CA ALA A 222 2.82 -15.86 13.91
C ALA A 222 1.51 -16.57 14.28
N THR A 223 1.30 -16.80 15.57
CA THR A 223 0.07 -17.42 16.09
C THR A 223 -1.10 -16.41 16.14
N SER A 224 -0.80 -15.11 16.08
CA SER A 224 -1.79 -14.04 16.07
C SER A 224 -1.98 -13.47 14.67
N LYS A 225 -3.23 -13.17 14.33
CA LYS A 225 -3.58 -12.47 13.09
C LYS A 225 -3.59 -10.97 13.31
N GLU A 226 -2.94 -10.26 12.39
CA GLU A 226 -2.99 -8.80 12.32
C GLU A 226 -4.31 -8.33 11.74
N LYS A 227 -4.75 -7.14 12.14
CA LYS A 227 -6.00 -6.52 11.66
C LYS A 227 -5.82 -5.90 10.27
N SER A 228 -6.87 -5.96 9.46
CA SER A 228 -7.03 -5.18 8.23
C SER A 228 -7.97 -4.02 8.45
N TYR A 229 -7.73 -2.87 7.84
CA TYR A 229 -8.67 -1.75 7.88
C TYR A 229 -8.75 -0.99 6.56
N ILE A 230 -9.85 -0.27 6.38
CA ILE A 230 -10.06 0.69 5.30
C ILE A 230 -10.57 2.01 5.88
N ASP A 231 -10.03 3.12 5.40
CA ASP A 231 -10.51 4.47 5.74
C ASP A 231 -11.38 5.02 4.59
N PHE A 232 -12.65 5.25 4.90
CA PHE A 232 -13.57 5.95 4.03
C PHE A 232 -13.61 7.44 4.40
N VAL A 233 -13.55 8.33 3.41
CA VAL A 233 -13.60 9.77 3.63
C VAL A 233 -14.91 10.34 3.09
N PHE A 234 -15.74 10.85 3.99
CA PHE A 234 -17.05 11.42 3.65
C PHE A 234 -17.01 12.94 3.63
N ASN A 235 -17.70 13.53 2.64
CA ASN A 235 -17.75 14.96 2.38
C ASN A 235 -16.37 15.62 2.24
N ARG A 236 -15.47 14.94 1.52
CA ARG A 236 -14.11 15.45 1.25
C ARG A 236 -14.17 16.80 0.53
N GLY A 237 -13.63 17.83 1.15
CA GLY A 237 -13.62 19.19 0.60
C GLY A 237 -14.97 19.93 0.69
N GLY A 238 -15.94 19.39 1.42
CA GLY A 238 -17.20 20.08 1.69
C GLY A 238 -17.01 21.28 2.63
N SER A 239 -17.84 22.30 2.47
CA SER A 239 -17.85 23.51 3.31
C SER A 239 -18.96 23.51 4.36
N THR A 240 -19.91 22.59 4.26
CA THR A 240 -21.05 22.50 5.18
C THR A 240 -20.63 21.77 6.45
N VAL A 241 -20.79 22.43 7.60
CA VAL A 241 -20.61 21.78 8.89
C VAL A 241 -21.77 20.85 9.16
N MET A 242 -21.45 19.61 9.51
CA MET A 242 -22.41 18.54 9.73
C MET A 242 -22.18 17.91 11.09
N MET A 243 -23.25 17.44 11.71
CA MET A 243 -23.18 16.61 12.91
C MET A 243 -23.46 15.16 12.51
N LEU A 244 -22.59 14.25 12.95
CA LEU A 244 -22.76 12.82 12.76
C LEU A 244 -23.93 12.30 13.61
N ASN A 245 -24.85 11.56 12.99
CA ASN A 245 -25.91 10.85 13.69
C ASN A 245 -25.55 9.38 13.84
N ASN A 246 -25.31 8.67 12.74
CA ASN A 246 -24.97 7.25 12.74
C ASN A 246 -24.23 6.85 11.46
N ILE A 247 -23.71 5.63 11.45
CA ILE A 247 -23.10 5.01 10.28
C ILE A 247 -23.86 3.72 9.98
N THR A 248 -24.13 3.52 8.69
CA THR A 248 -24.77 2.31 8.16
C THR A 248 -23.83 1.61 7.19
N TRP A 249 -23.88 0.28 7.16
CA TRP A 249 -23.12 -0.48 6.17
C TRP A 249 -23.83 -1.77 5.77
N GLN A 250 -23.53 -2.21 4.55
CA GLN A 250 -23.86 -3.52 4.02
C GLN A 250 -22.56 -4.21 3.65
N LEU A 251 -22.47 -5.48 4.03
CA LEU A 251 -21.32 -6.29 3.69
C LEU A 251 -21.75 -7.72 3.38
N VAL A 252 -20.86 -8.41 2.70
CA VAL A 252 -20.92 -9.85 2.49
C VAL A 252 -19.56 -10.43 2.84
N SER A 253 -19.57 -11.55 3.55
CA SER A 253 -18.39 -12.36 3.83
C SER A 253 -18.41 -13.68 3.06
N TYR A 254 -17.23 -14.23 2.78
CA TYR A 254 -17.06 -15.47 2.04
C TYR A 254 -16.02 -16.38 2.70
N LEU A 255 -16.32 -17.67 2.79
CA LEU A 255 -15.36 -18.75 3.09
C LEU A 255 -15.44 -19.82 1.99
N GLY A 256 -14.52 -19.78 1.02
CA GLY A 256 -14.66 -20.62 -0.18
C GLY A 256 -15.92 -20.22 -0.97
N SER A 257 -16.82 -21.16 -1.20
CA SER A 257 -18.13 -20.93 -1.83
C SER A 257 -19.20 -20.39 -0.87
N ASP A 258 -18.94 -20.46 0.45
CA ASP A 258 -19.96 -20.15 1.45
C ASP A 258 -20.08 -18.65 1.62
N LYS A 259 -21.17 -18.09 1.11
CA LYS A 259 -21.56 -16.69 1.26
C LYS A 259 -22.32 -16.52 2.56
N ASP A 260 -21.95 -15.51 3.34
CA ASP A 260 -22.58 -15.20 4.61
C ASP A 260 -22.65 -13.68 4.85
N SER A 261 -23.77 -13.19 5.35
CA SER A 261 -24.00 -11.78 5.70
C SER A 261 -24.17 -11.58 7.22
N GLU A 262 -23.85 -12.58 8.04
CA GLU A 262 -23.94 -12.49 9.49
C GLU A 262 -22.91 -11.51 10.08
N PHE A 263 -23.32 -10.84 11.15
CA PHE A 263 -22.51 -9.87 11.87
C PHE A 263 -21.16 -10.46 12.32
N GLU A 264 -21.18 -11.69 12.84
CA GLU A 264 -20.01 -12.38 13.42
C GLU A 264 -18.89 -12.63 12.39
N HIS A 265 -19.21 -12.48 11.11
CA HIS A 265 -18.31 -12.70 9.98
C HIS A 265 -17.93 -11.40 9.25
N GLY A 266 -18.37 -10.24 9.76
CA GLY A 266 -18.15 -8.92 9.18
C GLY A 266 -17.13 -8.06 9.94
N LEU A 267 -17.40 -6.76 10.03
CA LEU A 267 -16.53 -5.80 10.72
C LEU A 267 -16.46 -6.09 12.22
N THR A 268 -15.26 -6.01 12.77
CA THR A 268 -15.02 -6.29 14.19
C THR A 268 -14.88 -5.01 15.01
N SER A 269 -14.41 -3.93 14.38
CA SER A 269 -14.40 -2.62 15.00
C SER A 269 -14.62 -1.50 13.98
N ILE A 270 -15.06 -0.35 14.49
CA ILE A 270 -15.25 0.87 13.73
C ILE A 270 -14.71 2.07 14.50
N MET A 271 -14.21 3.06 13.79
CA MET A 271 -13.74 4.31 14.37
C MET A 271 -14.13 5.49 13.49
N VAL A 272 -14.50 6.59 14.12
CA VAL A 272 -14.70 7.88 13.45
C VAL A 272 -13.66 8.86 13.95
N TYR A 273 -13.05 9.59 13.03
CA TYR A 273 -12.16 10.68 13.36
C TYR A 273 -12.23 11.81 12.34
N THR A 274 -11.76 12.98 12.77
CA THR A 274 -11.62 14.19 11.97
C THR A 274 -10.21 14.73 12.16
N ASN A 275 -9.96 16.00 11.81
CA ASN A 275 -8.72 16.67 12.17
C ASN A 275 -8.54 16.86 13.69
N ASN A 276 -9.62 16.89 14.47
CA ASN A 276 -9.61 17.34 15.86
C ASN A 276 -10.49 16.51 16.82
N GLN A 277 -11.27 15.55 16.31
CA GLN A 277 -12.12 14.67 17.11
C GLN A 277 -11.81 13.21 16.79
N CYS A 278 -11.93 12.31 17.78
CA CYS A 278 -11.69 10.87 17.58
C CYS A 278 -12.51 10.01 18.52
N SER A 279 -13.09 8.93 18.03
CA SER A 279 -13.92 8.04 18.85
C SER A 279 -13.11 6.99 19.58
N GLY A 280 -11.83 6.85 19.22
CA GLY A 280 -11.10 5.61 19.44
C GLY A 280 -11.67 4.45 18.63
N GLU A 281 -10.98 3.31 18.68
CA GLU A 281 -11.46 2.06 18.11
C GLU A 281 -12.60 1.50 18.97
N ILE A 282 -13.78 1.33 18.38
CA ILE A 282 -14.96 0.77 19.05
C ILE A 282 -15.14 -0.66 18.58
N ALA A 283 -14.95 -1.63 19.48
CA ALA A 283 -15.29 -3.03 19.22
C ALA A 283 -16.81 -3.18 19.07
N LEU A 284 -17.24 -3.76 17.96
CA LEU A 284 -18.64 -3.96 17.63
C LEU A 284 -19.15 -5.26 18.26
N VAL A 285 -20.40 -5.26 18.75
CA VAL A 285 -21.02 -6.43 19.37
C VAL A 285 -22.33 -6.76 18.68
N ALA A 286 -22.57 -8.05 18.43
CA ALA A 286 -23.79 -8.54 17.83
C ALA A 286 -25.02 -8.18 18.68
N THR A 287 -26.18 -8.05 18.04
CA THR A 287 -27.45 -8.08 18.76
C THR A 287 -27.73 -9.52 19.18
N SER A 288 -27.26 -9.94 20.35
CA SER A 288 -27.44 -11.34 20.79
C SER A 288 -27.89 -11.53 22.24
N ASN A 289 -28.11 -10.46 23.02
CA ASN A 289 -28.50 -10.60 24.43
C ASN A 289 -29.71 -9.73 24.83
N LEU A 290 -30.51 -10.26 25.75
CA LEU A 290 -31.55 -9.57 26.52
C LEU A 290 -31.02 -8.36 27.33
N ILE A 291 -29.72 -8.10 27.28
CA ILE A 291 -29.03 -7.01 27.98
C ILE A 291 -28.41 -6.07 26.94
N PRO A 292 -28.91 -4.83 26.84
CA PRO A 292 -28.32 -3.81 25.97
C PRO A 292 -26.87 -3.52 26.34
N SER A 293 -25.97 -3.54 25.35
CA SER A 293 -24.59 -3.04 25.43
C SER A 293 -24.48 -1.74 24.63
N PRO A 294 -23.68 -0.75 25.08
CA PRO A 294 -23.51 0.53 24.38
C PRO A 294 -22.86 0.39 23.00
N ASN A 295 -22.23 -0.75 22.70
CA ASN A 295 -21.58 -1.04 21.43
C ASN A 295 -22.38 -2.01 20.54
N MET A 296 -23.66 -2.23 20.84
CA MET A 296 -24.50 -3.12 20.05
C MET A 296 -24.75 -2.55 18.66
N VAL A 297 -24.49 -3.37 17.66
CA VAL A 297 -24.85 -3.07 16.28
C VAL A 297 -26.27 -3.50 16.02
N ARG A 298 -27.08 -2.56 15.55
CA ARG A 298 -28.44 -2.85 15.11
C ARG A 298 -28.38 -3.41 13.70
N TYR A 299 -29.10 -4.51 13.46
CA TYR A 299 -29.23 -5.12 12.13
C TYR A 299 -30.70 -5.13 11.73
N VAL A 300 -31.02 -4.50 10.59
CA VAL A 300 -32.38 -4.43 10.05
C VAL A 300 -32.31 -4.63 8.54
N GLU A 301 -33.01 -5.63 8.02
CA GLU A 301 -33.19 -5.87 6.58
C GLU A 301 -31.86 -5.86 5.77
N GLY A 302 -30.81 -6.48 6.30
CA GLY A 302 -29.51 -6.54 5.61
C GLY A 302 -28.58 -5.35 5.85
N ILE A 303 -29.00 -4.38 6.65
CA ILE A 303 -28.23 -3.17 6.96
C ILE A 303 -27.80 -3.18 8.41
N PHE A 304 -26.50 -3.04 8.63
CA PHE A 304 -25.92 -2.78 9.94
C PHE A 304 -25.95 -1.28 10.23
N GLN A 305 -26.23 -0.91 11.48
CA GLN A 305 -26.28 0.47 11.94
C GLN A 305 -25.62 0.60 13.31
N PHE A 306 -24.83 1.68 13.47
CA PHE A 306 -24.22 2.04 14.75
C PHE A 306 -24.16 3.56 14.95
N ASP A 307 -24.48 4.02 16.16
CA ASP A 307 -24.59 5.45 16.54
C ASP A 307 -23.81 5.83 17.83
N GLY A 308 -23.05 4.89 18.38
CA GLY A 308 -22.31 5.05 19.64
C GLY A 308 -21.05 5.93 19.58
N PHE A 309 -20.87 6.71 18.51
CA PHE A 309 -19.67 7.54 18.31
C PHE A 309 -19.67 8.76 19.22
N ARG A 310 -18.62 8.90 20.04
CA ARG A 310 -18.40 10.08 20.88
C ARG A 310 -16.96 10.51 20.84
N ASP A 311 -16.73 11.81 20.99
CA ASP A 311 -15.39 12.39 20.94
C ASP A 311 -14.61 12.15 22.23
N LEU A 312 -13.53 11.37 22.09
CA LEU A 312 -12.58 10.99 23.14
C LEU A 312 -11.23 11.69 22.98
N ALA A 313 -11.07 12.60 22.01
CA ALA A 313 -9.82 13.36 21.87
C ALA A 313 -9.52 14.15 23.15
N ILE A 314 -8.25 14.11 23.58
CA ILE A 314 -7.75 14.87 24.74
C ILE A 314 -7.39 16.29 24.31
N ASP A 315 -6.54 16.41 23.29
CA ASP A 315 -6.12 17.66 22.68
C ASP A 315 -6.59 17.71 21.21
N PRO A 316 -7.46 18.66 20.83
CA PRO A 316 -7.94 18.79 19.46
C PRO A 316 -6.86 19.24 18.46
N ASN A 317 -5.70 19.69 18.93
CA ASN A 317 -4.58 20.08 18.06
C ASN A 317 -3.67 18.90 17.71
N ILE A 318 -3.83 17.76 18.39
CA ILE A 318 -3.08 16.54 18.12
C ILE A 318 -3.90 15.67 17.16
N ARG A 319 -3.28 15.29 16.04
CA ARG A 319 -3.92 14.41 15.04
C ARG A 319 -4.33 13.08 15.68
N SER A 320 -5.49 12.56 15.27
CA SER A 320 -6.00 11.28 15.75
C SER A 320 -5.27 10.08 15.14
N VAL A 321 -4.77 10.23 13.92
CA VAL A 321 -4.05 9.18 13.17
C VAL A 321 -2.73 9.77 12.66
N SER A 322 -1.66 8.99 12.76
CA SER A 322 -0.33 9.36 12.25
C SER A 322 -0.30 9.39 10.72
N ASP A 323 0.78 9.93 10.15
CA ASP A 323 1.00 9.92 8.69
C ASP A 323 1.15 8.49 8.13
N THR A 324 1.44 7.51 8.99
CA THR A 324 1.53 6.08 8.66
C THR A 324 0.21 5.33 8.89
N GLY A 325 -0.87 6.03 9.20
CA GLY A 325 -2.19 5.42 9.42
C GLY A 325 -2.36 4.78 10.80
N VAL A 326 -1.44 4.97 11.74
CA VAL A 326 -1.51 4.40 13.10
C VAL A 326 -2.32 5.32 14.01
N LEU A 327 -3.24 4.75 14.79
CA LEU A 327 -4.03 5.49 15.78
C LEU A 327 -3.12 6.05 16.89
N VAL A 328 -3.24 7.35 17.17
CA VAL A 328 -2.49 8.02 18.25
C VAL A 328 -3.21 7.80 19.57
N THR A 329 -3.00 6.64 20.19
CA THR A 329 -3.70 6.21 21.41
C THR A 329 -3.45 7.11 22.61
N SER A 330 -2.30 7.79 22.67
CA SER A 330 -1.99 8.77 23.72
C SER A 330 -2.91 9.98 23.74
N ASN A 331 -3.64 10.27 22.64
CA ASN A 331 -4.61 11.36 22.56
C ASN A 331 -6.06 10.88 22.77
N ILE A 332 -6.27 9.67 23.28
CA ILE A 332 -7.62 9.08 23.47
C ILE A 332 -7.91 8.87 24.94
N ALA A 333 -8.88 9.63 25.48
CA ALA A 333 -9.35 9.47 26.86
C ALA A 333 -10.51 8.45 26.94
N THR A 334 -10.17 7.16 27.09
CA THR A 334 -11.17 6.08 27.23
C THR A 334 -12.04 6.22 28.49
N THR A 335 -11.53 6.87 29.54
CA THR A 335 -12.20 7.10 30.83
C THR A 335 -12.92 8.44 30.92
N LYS A 336 -13.01 9.20 29.82
CA LYS A 336 -13.69 10.51 29.78
C LYS A 336 -15.13 10.37 30.30
N PRO A 337 -15.59 11.20 31.25
CA PRO A 337 -16.97 11.15 31.73
C PRO A 337 -17.98 11.37 30.60
N TRP A 338 -19.16 10.76 30.71
CA TRP A 338 -20.17 10.79 29.64
C TRP A 338 -20.61 12.20 29.23
N TYR A 339 -20.57 13.16 30.15
CA TYR A 339 -20.95 14.55 29.89
C TYR A 339 -19.87 15.34 29.13
N ASP A 340 -18.62 14.89 29.16
CA ASP A 340 -17.50 15.48 28.39
C ASP A 340 -17.35 14.84 27.00
N LYS A 341 -18.08 13.75 26.74
CA LYS A 341 -18.09 13.02 25.47
C LYS A 341 -18.96 13.74 24.44
N GLY A 342 -18.33 14.61 23.64
CA GLY A 342 -18.99 15.40 22.60
C GLY A 342 -19.52 14.58 21.43
N ARG A 343 -20.44 15.18 20.65
CA ARG A 343 -20.82 14.68 19.32
C ARG A 343 -19.77 15.10 18.29
N PHE A 344 -19.68 14.34 17.21
CA PHE A 344 -18.85 14.68 16.06
C PHE A 344 -19.52 15.79 15.23
N ILE A 345 -18.84 16.91 15.09
CA ILE A 345 -19.28 18.07 14.32
C ILE A 345 -18.12 18.54 13.45
N ASN A 346 -18.22 18.34 12.15
CA ASN A 346 -17.15 18.70 11.23
C ASN A 346 -17.67 18.82 9.79
N THR A 347 -16.83 19.35 8.91
CA THR A 347 -17.08 19.38 7.48
C THR A 347 -16.83 18.04 6.79
N PHE A 348 -16.01 17.16 7.36
CA PHE A 348 -15.74 15.84 6.81
C PHE A 348 -15.59 14.81 7.93
N PHE A 349 -15.73 13.53 7.60
CA PHE A 349 -15.52 12.44 8.53
C PHE A 349 -14.66 11.36 7.88
N PHE A 350 -13.66 10.88 8.62
CA PHE A 350 -13.03 9.60 8.32
C PHE A 350 -13.78 8.51 9.08
N VAL A 351 -14.14 7.44 8.38
CA VAL A 351 -14.67 6.22 8.97
C VAL A 351 -13.69 5.10 8.70
N ARG A 352 -13.07 4.59 9.76
CA ARG A 352 -12.22 3.41 9.69
C ARG A 352 -13.04 2.17 9.99
N ALA A 353 -13.19 1.31 9.01
CA ALA A 353 -13.77 -0.02 9.17
C ALA A 353 -12.65 -1.05 9.31
N THR A 354 -12.69 -1.86 10.35
CA THR A 354 -11.62 -2.81 10.70
C THR A 354 -12.16 -4.23 10.80
N TYR A 355 -11.36 -5.18 10.37
CA TYR A 355 -11.59 -6.61 10.46
C TYR A 355 -10.36 -7.30 11.04
N ASP A 356 -10.53 -8.19 12.01
CA ASP A 356 -9.42 -8.81 12.74
C ASP A 356 -8.80 -10.03 12.03
N ASN A 357 -9.38 -10.44 10.90
CA ASN A 357 -9.00 -11.60 10.11
C ASN A 357 -9.11 -12.96 10.84
N VAL A 358 -9.64 -13.01 12.07
CA VAL A 358 -9.69 -14.24 12.89
C VAL A 358 -10.47 -15.35 12.17
N SER A 359 -11.66 -15.05 11.67
CA SER A 359 -12.51 -16.01 10.95
C SER A 359 -11.98 -16.40 9.55
N ASN A 360 -10.90 -15.77 9.08
CA ASN A 360 -10.28 -16.03 7.78
C ASN A 360 -11.22 -15.88 6.57
N ARG A 361 -12.31 -15.13 6.72
CA ARG A 361 -13.26 -14.87 5.66
C ARG A 361 -12.80 -13.69 4.83
N ASN A 362 -13.11 -13.72 3.54
CA ASN A 362 -13.03 -12.53 2.70
C ASN A 362 -14.24 -11.65 3.04
N VAL A 363 -14.03 -10.35 3.30
CA VAL A 363 -15.11 -9.42 3.64
C VAL A 363 -15.18 -8.33 2.58
N ASN A 364 -16.32 -8.24 1.92
CA ASN A 364 -16.65 -7.22 0.94
C ASN A 364 -17.64 -6.23 1.54
N ILE A 365 -17.22 -4.97 1.70
CA ILE A 365 -18.12 -3.88 2.07
C ILE A 365 -18.77 -3.38 0.77
N GLU A 366 -20.07 -3.63 0.62
CA GLU A 366 -20.81 -3.23 -0.59
C GLU A 366 -21.21 -1.76 -0.51
N VAL A 367 -21.64 -1.32 0.67
CA VAL A 367 -22.07 0.05 0.93
C VAL A 367 -21.62 0.45 2.34
N LEU A 368 -21.12 1.68 2.49
CA LEU A 368 -20.94 2.33 3.79
C LEU A 368 -21.37 3.79 3.67
N GLU A 369 -22.25 4.21 4.56
CA GLU A 369 -22.87 5.54 4.54
C GLU A 369 -22.77 6.22 5.89
N VAL A 370 -22.69 7.55 5.84
CA VAL A 370 -22.68 8.40 7.02
C VAL A 370 -23.96 9.22 7.03
N ASN A 371 -24.80 8.96 8.04
CA ASN A 371 -26.02 9.73 8.24
C ASN A 371 -25.71 10.96 9.08
N VAL A 372 -25.92 12.13 8.49
CA VAL A 372 -25.56 13.41 9.07
C VAL A 372 -26.74 14.38 9.04
N GLN A 373 -26.68 15.39 9.91
CA GLN A 373 -27.56 16.54 9.84
C GLN A 373 -26.74 17.82 9.77
N LYS A 374 -27.27 18.85 9.10
CA LYS A 374 -26.62 20.16 9.06
C LYS A 374 -26.49 20.71 10.48
N SER A 375 -25.30 21.21 10.80
CA SER A 375 -25.02 21.86 12.07
C SER A 375 -24.87 23.37 11.85
N ASN A 376 -25.39 24.17 12.79
CA ASN A 376 -25.18 25.62 12.83
C ASN A 376 -24.04 26.02 13.77
N ARG A 377 -23.37 25.04 14.38
CA ARG A 377 -22.17 25.25 15.20
C ARG A 377 -20.93 25.47 14.36
#